data_AF-A0A962KBR0-F1
#
_entry.id   AF-A0A962KBR0-F1
#
_cell.length_a   1.000
_cell.length_b   1.000
_cell.length_c   1.000
_cell.angle_alpha   90.00
_cell.angle_beta   90.00
_cell.angle_gamma   90.00
#
_symmetry.space_group_name_H-M   'P 1'
#
loop_
_entity.id
_entity.type
_entity.pdbx_description
1 polymer ?
#
loop_
_entity_poly.entity_id
_entity_poly.type
_entity_poly.pdbx_seq_one_letter_code
_entity_poly.pdbx_strand_id
1 'polypeptide(L)'
;MIGAIAGDVIGSVYEWHNLKSKEFPLFTNECTYTDDSVLTIALADTLLTGTPYIENLKRFYHWYPNVGYGGSFKKWANSEHSEP
;
A
#
# COMPACT_ATOMS: atom_id res chain seq x y z
N MET A 1 6.32 -10.45 -5.77
CA MET A 1 6.39 -9.22 -4.95
C MET A 1 7.16 -8.10 -5.64
N ILE A 2 8.43 -8.31 -6.06
CA ILE A 2 9.25 -7.23 -6.67
C ILE A 2 8.55 -6.54 -7.85
N GLY A 3 7.98 -7.28 -8.81
CA GLY A 3 7.26 -6.68 -9.92
C GLY A 3 6.01 -5.89 -9.53
N ALA A 4 5.30 -6.32 -8.48
CA ALA A 4 4.12 -5.61 -7.97
C ALA A 4 4.52 -4.33 -7.23
N ILE A 5 5.56 -4.39 -6.39
CA ILE A 5 6.12 -3.22 -5.70
C ILE A 5 6.69 -2.21 -6.72
N ALA A 6 7.40 -2.69 -7.74
CA ALA A 6 7.87 -1.83 -8.81
C ALA A 6 6.68 -1.19 -9.54
N GLY A 7 5.64 -1.95 -9.87
CA GLY A 7 4.42 -1.42 -10.50
C GLY A 7 3.74 -0.34 -9.66
N ASP A 8 3.64 -0.53 -8.35
CA ASP A 8 3.12 0.45 -7.40
C ASP A 8 3.95 1.76 -7.43
N VAL A 9 5.27 1.65 -7.22
CA VAL A 9 6.18 2.82 -7.21
C VAL A 9 6.18 3.57 -8.55
N ILE A 10 6.18 2.84 -9.67
CA ILE A 10 6.13 3.42 -11.02
C ILE A 10 4.76 4.09 -11.25
N GLY A 11 3.68 3.47 -10.79
CA GLY A 11 2.31 3.93 -10.98
C GLY A 11 1.92 5.13 -10.13
N SER A 12 2.60 5.36 -8.99
CA SER A 12 2.19 6.34 -7.97
C SER A 12 2.00 7.76 -8.51
N VAL A 13 2.82 8.18 -9.47
CA VAL A 13 2.76 9.54 -10.05
C VAL A 13 1.60 9.72 -11.04
N TYR A 14 1.02 8.62 -11.51
CA TYR A 14 -0.03 8.60 -12.53
C TYR A 14 -1.44 8.38 -11.98
N GLU A 15 -1.58 8.05 -10.69
CA GLU A 15 -2.87 7.75 -10.04
C GLU A 15 -3.91 8.88 -10.23
N TRP A 16 -3.46 10.13 -10.18
CA TRP A 16 -4.29 11.33 -10.36
C TRP A 16 -4.01 12.06 -11.68
N HIS A 17 -3.03 11.58 -12.45
CA HIS A 17 -2.55 12.16 -13.70
C HIS A 17 -2.49 11.09 -14.79
N ASN A 18 -3.67 10.69 -15.26
CA ASN A 18 -3.82 9.61 -16.22
C ASN A 18 -3.00 9.83 -17.49
N LEU A 19 -2.14 8.87 -17.81
CA LEU A 19 -1.38 8.81 -19.06
C LEU A 19 -1.76 7.55 -19.84
N LYS A 20 -2.48 7.71 -20.96
CA LYS A 20 -2.86 6.61 -21.86
C LYS A 20 -1.78 6.33 -22.91
N SER A 21 -0.53 6.22 -22.47
CA SER A 21 0.63 5.90 -23.30
C SER A 21 1.41 4.74 -22.68
N LYS A 22 2.10 3.96 -23.51
CA LYS A 22 3.10 3.00 -23.05
C LYS A 22 4.51 3.61 -22.98
N GLU A 23 4.66 4.82 -23.49
CA GLU A 23 5.89 5.59 -23.44
C GLU A 23 5.82 6.55 -22.25
N PHE A 24 6.46 6.14 -21.15
CA PHE A 24 6.56 6.94 -19.92
C PHE A 24 7.86 6.59 -19.18
N PRO A 25 8.45 7.54 -18.44
CA PRO A 25 9.59 7.23 -17.58
C PRO A 25 9.15 6.28 -16.47
N LEU A 26 9.89 5.19 -16.26
CA LEU A 26 9.58 4.25 -15.19
C LEU A 26 9.79 4.88 -13.80
N PHE A 27 10.85 5.67 -13.63
CA PHE A 27 11.17 6.29 -12.36
C PHE A 27 11.37 7.79 -12.52
N THR A 28 10.75 8.55 -11.64
CA THR A 28 10.98 9.98 -11.44
C THR A 28 11.29 10.23 -9.96
N ASN A 29 11.74 11.43 -9.62
CA ASN A 29 11.98 11.81 -8.23
C ASN A 29 10.68 11.90 -7.39
N GLU A 30 9.52 11.82 -8.03
CA GLU A 30 8.20 11.90 -7.41
C GLU A 30 7.61 10.51 -7.14
N CYS A 31 8.20 9.44 -7.69
CA CYS A 31 7.80 8.06 -7.45
C CYS A 31 7.94 7.70 -5.96
N THR A 32 6.90 7.10 -5.39
CA THR A 32 6.89 6.64 -4.01
C THR A 32 6.07 5.35 -3.90
N TYR A 33 6.35 4.52 -2.90
CA TYR A 33 5.50 3.37 -2.57
C TYR A 33 4.17 3.85 -1.95
N THR A 34 3.13 3.05 -2.09
CA THR A 34 1.79 3.35 -1.57
C THR A 34 1.30 2.31 -0.55
N ASP A 35 0.03 2.41 -0.17
CA ASP A 35 -0.65 1.41 0.64
C ASP A 35 -0.67 0.03 -0.01
N ASP A 36 -0.66 -0.06 -1.35
CA ASP A 36 -0.59 -1.34 -2.05
C ASP A 36 0.67 -2.13 -1.66
N SER A 37 1.85 -1.49 -1.68
CA SER A 37 3.09 -2.12 -1.23
C SER A 37 3.07 -2.44 0.26
N VAL A 38 2.63 -1.49 1.10
CA VAL A 38 2.62 -1.67 2.56
C VAL A 38 1.71 -2.84 2.98
N LEU A 39 0.49 -2.91 2.45
CA LEU A 39 -0.47 -3.96 2.78
C LEU A 39 -0.05 -5.30 2.17
N THR A 40 0.54 -5.31 0.97
CA THR A 40 1.13 -6.54 0.40
C THR A 40 2.23 -7.12 1.30
N ILE A 41 3.10 -6.27 1.84
CA ILE A 41 4.15 -6.69 2.77
C ILE A 41 3.56 -7.17 4.10
N ALA A 42 2.53 -6.49 4.64
CA ALA A 42 1.84 -6.92 5.86
C ALA A 42 1.23 -8.32 5.73
N LEU A 43 0.66 -8.63 4.56
CA LEU A 43 0.15 -9.98 4.27
C LEU A 43 1.28 -11.01 4.14
N ALA A 44 2.39 -10.65 3.47
CA ALA A 44 3.55 -11.52 3.38
C ALA A 44 4.16 -11.82 4.76
N ASP A 45 4.28 -10.82 5.63
CA ASP A 45 4.76 -10.96 7.01
C ASP A 45 3.84 -11.87 7.83
N THR A 46 2.52 -11.72 7.68
CA THR A 46 1.52 -12.62 8.28
C THR A 46 1.76 -14.07 7.88
N LEU A 47 1.96 -14.34 6.58
CA LEU A 47 2.18 -15.69 6.07
C LEU A 47 3.48 -16.32 6.57
N LEU A 48 4.52 -15.51 6.77
CA LEU A 48 5.84 -15.98 7.22
C LEU A 48 5.92 -16.18 8.73
N THR A 49 5.22 -15.35 9.51
CA THR A 49 5.34 -15.31 10.98
C THR A 49 4.17 -15.98 11.70
N GLY A 50 3.03 -16.16 11.03
CA GLY A 50 1.78 -16.58 11.67
C GLY A 50 1.09 -15.47 12.46
N THR A 51 1.52 -14.21 12.35
CA THR A 51 0.82 -13.07 12.98
C THR A 51 -0.61 -12.97 12.44
N PRO A 52 -1.65 -12.74 13.26
CA PRO A 52 -3.02 -12.59 12.76
C PRO A 52 -3.17 -11.45 11.73
N TYR A 53 -3.89 -11.71 10.64
CA TYR A 53 -4.04 -10.77 9.51
C TYR A 53 -4.46 -9.36 9.95
N ILE A 54 -5.51 -9.23 10.74
CA ILE A 54 -6.06 -7.93 11.14
C ILE A 54 -5.06 -7.16 12.03
N GLU A 55 -4.44 -7.85 12.98
CA GLU A 55 -3.41 -7.26 13.83
C GLU A 55 -2.27 -6.69 12.99
N ASN A 56 -1.81 -7.47 12.01
CA ASN A 56 -0.68 -7.06 11.18
C ASN A 56 -1.03 -5.93 10.22
N LEU A 57 -2.21 -5.96 9.60
CA LEU A 57 -2.69 -4.88 8.73
C LEU A 57 -2.81 -3.55 9.50
N LYS A 58 -3.37 -3.57 10.71
CA LYS A 58 -3.44 -2.37 11.57
C LYS A 58 -2.05 -1.92 12.04
N ARG A 59 -1.16 -2.85 12.39
CA ARG A 59 0.23 -2.55 12.76
C ARG A 59 0.99 -1.83 11.65
N PHE A 60 0.95 -2.36 10.42
CA PHE A 60 1.61 -1.74 9.27
C PHE A 60 0.99 -0.39 8.90
N TYR A 61 -0.34 -0.25 9.01
CA TYR A 61 -1.00 1.05 8.87
C TYR A 61 -0.45 2.09 9.84
N HIS A 62 -0.27 1.74 11.12
CA HIS A 62 0.27 2.66 12.12
C HIS A 62 1.76 3.00 11.92
N TRP A 63 2.54 2.09 11.34
CA TRP A 63 3.94 2.38 10.97
C TRP A 63 4.06 3.30 9.75
N TYR A 64 3.13 3.21 8.80
CA TYR A 64 3.18 3.94 7.53
C TYR A 64 1.90 4.73 7.24
N PRO A 65 1.41 5.63 8.12
CA PRO A 65 0.04 6.17 8.05
C PRO A 65 -0.25 7.05 6.81
N ASN A 66 0.78 7.53 6.11
CA ASN A 66 0.70 8.59 5.10
C ASN A 66 1.08 8.11 3.68
N VAL A 67 0.66 6.90 3.30
CA VAL A 67 1.05 6.28 2.01
C VAL A 67 -0.12 6.09 1.02
N GLY A 68 -1.24 6.79 1.19
CA GLY A 68 -2.32 6.77 0.19
C GLY A 68 -3.60 6.02 0.57
N TYR A 69 -3.70 5.44 1.77
CA TYR A 69 -4.88 4.67 2.17
C TYR A 69 -6.23 5.38 1.90
N GLY A 70 -7.16 4.61 1.35
CA GLY A 70 -8.56 5.03 1.20
C GLY A 70 -9.21 5.42 2.53
N GLY A 71 -10.14 6.38 2.48
CA GLY A 71 -10.76 6.95 3.69
C GLY A 71 -11.47 5.92 4.58
N SER A 72 -12.13 4.93 3.98
CA SER A 72 -12.77 3.84 4.74
C SER A 72 -11.75 2.95 5.43
N PHE A 73 -10.64 2.63 4.76
CA PHE A 73 -9.56 1.84 5.37
C PHE A 73 -8.93 2.56 6.56
N LYS A 74 -8.66 3.87 6.43
CA LYS A 74 -8.15 4.69 7.54
C LYS A 74 -9.09 4.65 8.75
N LYS A 75 -10.41 4.73 8.53
CA LYS A 75 -11.40 4.65 9.62
C LYS A 75 -11.39 3.28 10.29
N TRP A 76 -11.37 2.20 9.52
CA TRP A 76 -11.31 0.83 10.04
C TRP A 76 -10.00 0.55 10.79
N ALA A 77 -8.87 0.99 10.27
CA ALA A 77 -7.57 0.75 10.88
C ALA A 77 -7.43 1.44 12.25
N ASN A 78 -8.09 2.59 12.43
CA ASN A 78 -8.12 3.33 13.70
C ASN A 78 -9.27 2.93 14.65
N SER A 79 -10.20 2.05 14.24
CA SER A 79 -11.30 1.63 15.11
C SER A 79 -10.85 0.52 16.04
N GLU A 80 -11.52 0.38 17.20
CA GLU A 80 -11.32 -0.77 18.09
C GLU A 80 -11.94 -2.06 17.50
N HIS A 81 -12.96 -1.90 16.66
CA HIS A 81 -13.62 -3.01 15.99
C HIS A 81 -12.75 -3.57 14.86
N SER A 82 -12.76 -4.89 14.72
CA SER A 82 -11.99 -5.60 13.70
C SER A 82 -12.83 -5.99 12.48
N GLU A 83 -14.14 -5.77 12.56
CA GLU A 83 -15.08 -6.05 11.47
C GLU A 83 -14.99 -4.96 10.38
N PRO A 84 -15.02 -5.33 9.08
CA PRO A 84 -15.01 -4.38 7.96
C PRO A 84 -16.29 -3.57 7.82
#